data_AF-A0A7H4LYL6-F1
#
_entry.id   AF-A0A7H4LYL6-F1
#
_cell.length_a   1.000
_cell.length_b   1.000
_cell.length_c   1.000
_cell.angle_alpha   90.00
_cell.angle_beta   90.00
_cell.angle_gamma   90.00
#
_symmetry.space_group_name_H-M   'P 1'
#
loop_
_entity.id
_entity.type
_entity.pdbx_description
1 polymer ?
#
loop_
_entity_poly.entity_id
_entity_poly.type
_entity_poly.pdbx_seq_one_letter_code
_entity_poly.pdbx_strand_id
1 'polypeptide(L)' 'MRLLNRLHQYQRLWQPSAGEPQQVTVGELAERCFCSERHIRTLLRQAQESGWLSWQASSGRGKRGLLQFISAGNAAQ' A
#
# COMPACT_ATOMS: atom_id res chain seq x y z
N MET A 1 -3.73 13.25 -16.69
CA MET A 1 -4.72 12.38 -16.00
C MET A 1 -4.15 11.20 -15.19
N ARG A 2 -2.88 10.78 -15.33
CA ARG A 2 -2.32 9.62 -14.57
C ARG A 2 -2.07 9.88 -13.08
N LEU A 3 -1.82 11.13 -12.68
CA LEU A 3 -1.51 11.50 -11.29
C LEU A 3 -2.73 11.36 -10.35
N LEU A 4 -3.91 11.80 -10.81
CA LEU A 4 -5.16 11.72 -10.04
C LEU A 4 -5.55 10.28 -9.71
N ASN A 5 -5.40 9.37 -10.67
CA ASN A 5 -5.66 7.94 -10.44
C ASN A 5 -4.71 7.36 -9.38
N ARG A 6 -3.44 7.77 -9.36
CA ARG A 6 -2.47 7.32 -8.34
C ARG A 6 -2.84 7.85 -6.95
N LEU A 7 -3.26 9.11 -6.85
CA LEU A 7 -3.69 9.73 -5.58
C LEU A 7 -4.95 9.06 -5.03
N HIS A 8 -5.96 8.80 -5.87
CA HIS A 8 -7.16 8.07 -5.43
C HIS A 8 -6.84 6.67 -4.91
N GLN A 9 -5.93 5.95 -5.59
CA GLN A 9 -5.52 4.62 -5.15
C GLN A 9 -4.75 4.68 -3.83
N TYR A 10 -3.86 5.65 -3.65
CA TYR A 10 -3.16 5.86 -2.38
C TYR A 10 -4.14 6.17 -1.23
N GLN A 11 -5.12 7.05 -1.48
CA GLN A 11 -6.13 7.39 -0.47
C GLN A 11 -6.96 6.16 -0.05
N ARG A 12 -7.29 5.26 -0.98
CA ARG A 12 -7.99 3.99 -0.69
C ARG A 12 -7.14 3.01 0.12
N LEU A 13 -5.82 3.02 -0.07
CA LEU A 13 -4.90 2.23 0.76
C LEU A 13 -4.81 2.81 2.19
N TRP A 14 -4.81 4.13 2.32
CA TRP A 14 -4.62 4.85 3.58
C TRP A 14 -5.86 4.87 4.47
N GLN A 15 -7.06 5.09 3.90
CA GLN A 15 -8.32 5.25 4.65
C GLN A 15 -8.61 4.14 5.69
N PRO A 16 -8.42 2.84 5.39
CA PRO A 16 -8.75 1.77 6.33
C PRO A 16 -7.90 1.74 7.60
N SER A 17 -6.66 2.23 7.55
CA SER A 17 -5.80 2.29 8.74
C SER A 17 -5.57 3.71 9.25
N ALA A 18 -6.11 4.72 8.57
CA ALA A 18 -5.81 6.12 8.87
C ALA A 18 -4.30 6.42 8.98
N GLY A 19 -3.47 5.69 8.21
CA GLY A 19 -2.02 5.80 8.24
C GLY A 19 -1.31 4.85 9.20
N GLU A 20 -2.03 4.14 10.07
CA GLU A 20 -1.43 3.16 10.98
C GLU A 20 -0.88 1.93 10.23
N PRO A 21 0.17 1.27 10.78
CA PRO A 21 0.63 -0.02 10.31
C PRO A 21 -0.49 -1.06 10.28
N GLN A 22 -0.60 -1.82 9.19
CA GLN A 22 -1.62 -2.86 9.06
C GLN A 22 -1.06 -4.17 8.50
N GLN A 23 -1.54 -5.29 9.03
CA GLN A 23 -1.30 -6.62 8.48
C GLN A 23 -2.43 -6.96 7.50
N VAL A 24 -2.10 -6.95 6.22
CA VAL A 24 -3.06 -7.05 5.11
C VAL A 24 -2.49 -7.92 4.00
N THR A 25 -3.34 -8.57 3.21
CA THR A 25 -2.94 -9.35 2.03
C THR A 25 -2.99 -8.50 0.77
N VAL A 26 -2.27 -8.93 -0.27
CA VAL A 26 -2.38 -8.30 -1.60
C VAL A 26 -3.80 -8.40 -2.16
N GLY A 27 -4.52 -9.48 -1.88
CA GLY A 27 -5.92 -9.68 -2.28
C GLY A 27 -6.85 -8.67 -1.61
N GLU A 28 -6.76 -8.49 -0.30
CA GLU A 28 -7.57 -7.49 0.44
C GLU A 28 -7.31 -6.06 -0.09
N LEU A 29 -6.04 -5.72 -0.40
CA LEU A 29 -5.72 -4.43 -1.01
C LEU A 29 -6.31 -4.30 -2.43
N ALA A 30 -6.31 -5.37 -3.21
CA ALA A 30 -6.83 -5.39 -4.58
C ALA A 30 -8.34 -5.15 -4.60
N GLU A 31 -9.07 -5.78 -3.69
CA GLU A 31 -10.51 -5.57 -3.48
C GLU A 31 -10.81 -4.11 -3.10
N ARG A 32 -10.10 -3.55 -2.11
CA ARG A 32 -10.28 -2.15 -1.66
C ARG A 32 -10.00 -1.12 -2.77
N CYS A 33 -9.00 -1.39 -3.60
CA CYS A 33 -8.59 -0.54 -4.70
C CYS A 33 -9.36 -0.80 -6.01
N PHE A 34 -10.25 -1.79 -6.02
CA PHE A 34 -11.01 -2.24 -7.20
C PHE A 34 -10.09 -2.52 -8.40
N CYS A 35 -8.99 -3.24 -8.16
CA CYS A 35 -8.00 -3.57 -9.18
C CYS A 35 -7.48 -5.01 -9.00
N SER A 36 -6.57 -5.45 -9.88
CA SER A 36 -5.98 -6.78 -9.75
C SER A 36 -4.83 -6.80 -8.73
N GLU A 37 -4.56 -7.96 -8.13
CA GLU A 37 -3.38 -8.15 -7.27
C GLU A 37 -2.06 -7.76 -7.94
N ARG A 38 -1.95 -8.02 -9.26
CA ARG A 38 -0.79 -7.63 -10.06
C ARG A 38 -0.62 -6.11 -10.03
N HIS A 39 -1.71 -5.37 -10.18
CA HIS A 39 -1.67 -3.91 -10.16
C HIS A 39 -1.32 -3.36 -8.78
N ILE A 40 -1.85 -3.95 -7.70
CA ILE A 40 -1.46 -3.61 -6.32
C ILE A 40 0.03 -3.79 -6.09
N ARG A 41 0.61 -4.92 -6.51
CA ARG A 41 2.06 -5.14 -6.36
C ARG A 41 2.86 -4.04 -7.06
N THR A 42 2.42 -3.59 -8.24
CA THR A 42 3.02 -2.45 -8.94
C THR A 42 2.85 -1.13 -8.18
N LEU A 43 1.65 -0.85 -7.65
CA LEU A 43 1.38 0.37 -6.88
C LEU A 43 2.21 0.42 -5.59
N LEU A 44 2.26 -0.67 -4.82
CA LEU A 44 3.05 -0.79 -3.60
C LEU A 44 4.54 -0.57 -3.89
N ARG A 45 5.06 -1.21 -4.94
CA ARG A 45 6.45 -1.01 -5.36
C ARG A 45 6.73 0.45 -5.71
N GLN A 46 5.89 1.07 -6.54
CA GLN A 46 6.06 2.48 -6.94
C GLN A 46 5.98 3.44 -5.75
N ALA A 47 5.04 3.20 -4.84
CA ALA A 47 4.86 4.01 -3.63
C ALA A 47 6.02 3.85 -2.64
N GLN A 48 6.62 2.66 -2.57
CA GLN A 48 7.82 2.41 -1.78
C GLN A 48 9.06 3.05 -2.41
N GLU A 49 9.24 2.93 -3.73
CA GLU A 49 10.31 3.61 -4.47
C GLU A 49 10.21 5.15 -4.34
N SER A 50 9.00 5.70 -4.18
CA SER A 50 8.77 7.13 -3.92
C SER A 50 8.80 7.52 -2.43
N GLY A 51 9.06 6.58 -1.52
CA GLY A 51 9.14 6.84 -0.08
C GLY A 51 7.81 7.18 0.59
N TRP A 52 6.67 6.76 0.04
CA TRP A 52 5.33 7.03 0.60
C TRP A 52 4.87 5.98 1.60
N LEU A 53 5.40 4.76 1.49
CA LEU A 53 5.05 3.61 2.33
C LEU A 53 6.18 2.57 2.32
N SER A 54 6.14 1.64 3.28
CA SER A 54 6.94 0.43 3.32
C SER A 54 6.01 -0.79 3.28
N TRP A 55 6.32 -1.75 2.41
CA TRP A 55 5.58 -2.99 2.25
C TRP A 55 6.50 -4.20 2.43
N GLN A 56 6.22 -5.01 3.45
CA GLN A 56 6.95 -6.23 3.75
C GLN A 56 6.03 -7.43 3.51
N ALA A 57 6.18 -8.06 2.34
CA ALA A 57 5.42 -9.25 1.99
C ALA A 57 5.87 -10.46 2.84
N SER A 58 4.91 -11.24 3.34
CA SER A 58 5.21 -12.52 3.99
C SER A 58 5.22 -13.66 2.96
N SER A 59 6.15 -14.60 3.08
CA SER A 59 6.31 -15.70 2.11
C SER A 59 5.19 -16.74 2.23
N GLY A 60 4.37 -16.86 1.18
CA GLY A 60 3.29 -17.84 1.04
C GLY A 60 2.06 -17.29 0.30
N ARG A 61 1.27 -18.14 -0.36
CA ARG A 61 0.01 -17.74 -0.99
C ARG A 61 -0.97 -17.23 0.08
N GLY A 62 -1.56 -16.05 -0.14
CA GLY A 62 -2.58 -15.47 0.75
C GLY A 62 -2.06 -14.98 2.11
N LYS A 63 -0.74 -14.91 2.34
CA LYS A 63 -0.23 -14.40 3.61
C LYS A 63 -0.34 -12.89 3.72
N ARG A 64 -0.61 -12.43 4.95
CA ARG A 64 -0.63 -11.01 5.29
C ARG A 64 0.81 -10.47 5.30
N GLY A 65 1.04 -9.40 4.56
CA GLY A 65 2.23 -8.57 4.65
C GLY A 65 1.98 -7.38 5.57
N LEU A 66 3.06 -6.74 5.99
CA LEU A 66 3.01 -5.53 6.81
C LEU A 66 3.08 -4.31 5.89
N LEU A 67 2.02 -3.50 5.90
CA LEU A 67 1.94 -2.20 5.22
C LEU A 67 2.10 -1.09 6.24
N GLN A 68 3.07 -0.20 6.03
CA GLN A 68 3.30 0.97 6.87
C GLN A 68 3.35 2.22 5.99
N PHE A 69 2.61 3.27 6.36
CA PHE A 69 2.66 4.54 5.64
C PHE A 69 3.76 5.43 6.23
N ILE A 70 4.56 6.05 5.36
CA ILE A 70 5.58 7.00 5.78
C ILE A 70 4.90 8.37 5.85
N SER A 71 4.31 8.66 7.01
CA SER A 71 3.90 10.03 7.32
C SER A 71 5.16 10.86 7.60
N ALA A 72 5.21 12.10 7.11
CA ALA A 72 6.35 13.01 7.30
C ALA A 72 6.71 13.33 8.78
N GLY A 73 6.05 12.69 9.76
CA GLY A 73 6.37 12.75 11.18
C GLY A 73 7.27 11.62 11.72
N ASN A 74 7.66 10.63 10.92
CA ASN A 74 8.62 9.61 11.35
C ASN A 74 9.49 9.09 10.20
N ALA A 75 10.09 10.01 9.44
CA ALA A 75 11.32 9.68 8.74
C ALA A 75 12.43 9.57 9.80
N ALA A 76 12.54 8.41 10.47
CA ALA A 76 13.70 8.04 11.28
C ALA A 76 14.98 8.32 10.45
N GLN A 77 15.85 9.24 10.90
CA GLN A 77 16.94 8.99 11.86
C GLN A 77 17.91 7.92 11.37
#